data_AF-G0MUD3-F1
#
_entry.id   AF-G0MUD3-F1
#
_cell.length_a   1.000
_cell.length_b   1.000
_cell.length_c   1.000
_cell.angle_alpha   90.00
_cell.angle_beta   90.00
_cell.angle_gamma   90.00
#
_symmetry.space_group_name_H-M   'P 1'
#
loop_
_entity.id
_entity.type
_entity.pdbx_description
1 polymer ?
#
loop_
_entity_poly.entity_id
_entity_poly.type
_entity_poly.pdbx_seq_one_letter_code
_entity_poly.pdbx_strand_id
1 'polypeptide(L)'
;MSEECEFKTDSKLLCTFFTVFRDVTNFGMEHDAHVAVASVLSNFFHLVVLTRKSMRNTSINLIMAAVALSDIYSQFFVIEQKIKSYYENLEMDKCYTGTSYFNVASDIVLKTGREFSRRSSTWLSFCIALVRTLVIRNPMNPTFEQLSKPKAGIIFILVICLTDLVISIIGHLQYEILSERIRIDCGPTTKDIKKVTSYRLDFSLFFMNNDEKYLKMYTDFDAIISKFIPCILFLFATIFLILELRKAEVRRQKLASSNSNSNSNSGKTTKLVLCLTITFFIAEFPLALIYALRPYFDDAYGILLYCYYGDYLFTTILSISTASHMIICLFMSSQYREAAKSVATCGWSSRRNNNTVTVRTSSHEH
;
A
#
# COMPACT_ATOMS: atom_id res chain seq x y z
N MET A 1 14.39 10.92 -39.44
CA MET A 1 14.80 9.74 -38.64
C MET A 1 13.60 9.40 -37.78
N SER A 2 12.72 8.54 -38.30
CA SER A 2 11.53 8.09 -37.58
C SER A 2 11.97 7.29 -36.37
N GLU A 3 11.53 7.69 -35.17
CA GLU A 3 11.55 6.82 -34.00
C GLU A 3 10.82 5.52 -34.38
N GLU A 4 11.57 4.45 -34.59
CA GLU A 4 10.98 3.12 -34.73
C GLU A 4 10.30 2.81 -33.40
N CYS A 5 8.98 2.58 -33.46
CA CYS A 5 8.23 2.16 -32.30
C CYS A 5 8.76 0.81 -31.81
N GLU A 6 8.93 0.65 -30.50
CA GLU A 6 9.42 -0.59 -29.87
C GLU A 6 8.55 -1.83 -30.19
N PHE A 7 7.33 -1.62 -30.69
CA PHE A 7 6.46 -2.67 -31.20
C PHE A 7 5.78 -2.25 -32.50
N LYS A 8 5.45 -3.24 -33.33
CA LYS A 8 4.83 -3.04 -34.64
C LYS A 8 3.40 -2.50 -34.46
N THR A 9 3.21 -1.21 -34.73
CA THR A 9 1.90 -0.54 -34.74
C THR A 9 1.78 0.41 -35.91
N ASP A 10 0.64 0.38 -36.60
CA ASP A 10 0.35 1.30 -37.71
C ASP A 10 -0.13 2.67 -37.21
N SER A 11 -0.42 2.80 -35.90
CA SER A 11 -0.91 4.04 -35.30
C SER A 11 0.21 4.85 -34.66
N LYS A 12 0.57 5.96 -35.32
CA LYS A 12 1.52 6.96 -34.80
C LYS A 12 1.09 7.52 -33.44
N LEU A 13 -0.21 7.70 -33.20
CA LEU A 13 -0.74 8.20 -31.93
C LEU A 13 -0.49 7.21 -30.78
N LEU A 14 -0.73 5.92 -31.00
CA LEU A 14 -0.48 4.89 -29.99
C LEU A 14 1.01 4.80 -29.67
N CYS A 15 1.86 4.93 -30.68
CA CYS A 15 3.30 4.95 -30.48
C CYS A 15 3.74 6.16 -29.64
N THR A 16 3.31 7.38 -29.98
CA THR A 16 3.65 8.58 -29.21
C THR A 16 3.13 8.51 -27.78
N PHE A 17 1.90 8.02 -27.58
CA PHE A 17 1.36 7.82 -26.24
C PHE A 17 2.19 6.83 -25.42
N PHE A 18 2.60 5.71 -26.04
CA PHE A 18 3.46 4.74 -25.39
C PHE A 18 4.80 5.33 -24.98
N THR A 19 5.48 6.04 -25.88
CA THR A 19 6.78 6.66 -25.59
C THR A 19 6.67 7.61 -24.39
N VAL A 20 5.67 8.49 -24.39
CA VAL A 20 5.43 9.40 -23.26
C VAL A 20 5.12 8.63 -21.98
N PHE A 21 4.26 7.61 -22.05
CA PHE A 21 3.90 6.79 -20.90
C PHE A 21 5.10 6.05 -20.30
N ARG A 22 5.93 5.48 -21.16
CA ARG A 22 7.19 4.82 -20.81
C ARG A 22 8.15 5.78 -20.16
N ASP A 23 8.39 6.95 -20.75
CA ASP A 23 9.36 7.92 -20.26
C ASP A 23 8.96 8.48 -18.89
N VAL A 24 7.66 8.78 -18.70
CA VAL A 24 7.10 9.17 -17.39
C VAL A 24 7.28 8.05 -16.36
N THR A 25 7.02 6.80 -16.75
CA THR A 25 7.16 5.65 -15.85
C THR A 25 8.62 5.40 -15.48
N ASN A 26 9.55 5.48 -16.44
CA ASN A 26 10.98 5.33 -16.22
C ASN A 26 11.52 6.40 -15.25
N PHE A 27 11.10 7.66 -15.40
CA PHE A 27 11.42 8.71 -14.43
C PHE A 27 10.94 8.36 -13.02
N GLY A 28 9.72 7.81 -12.91
CA GLY A 28 9.18 7.30 -11.65
C GLY A 28 9.99 6.13 -11.08
N MET A 29 10.40 5.19 -11.93
CA MET A 29 11.21 4.02 -11.56
C MET A 29 12.62 4.38 -11.10
N GLU A 30 13.17 5.53 -11.51
CA GLU A 30 14.45 6.02 -11.00
C GLU A 30 14.34 6.47 -9.53
N HIS A 31 13.16 6.95 -9.14
CA HIS A 31 12.91 7.53 -7.81
C HIS A 31 12.06 6.64 -6.89
N ASP A 32 11.66 5.45 -7.32
CA ASP A 32 10.76 4.57 -6.58
C ASP A 32 11.36 4.12 -5.23
N ALA A 33 12.68 3.93 -5.14
CA ALA A 33 13.38 3.62 -3.89
C ALA A 33 13.24 4.76 -2.88
N HIS A 34 13.32 6.02 -3.34
CA HIS A 34 13.10 7.18 -2.48
C HIS A 34 11.66 7.25 -1.99
N VAL A 35 10.69 6.96 -2.87
CA VAL A 35 9.26 6.89 -2.50
C VAL A 35 9.02 5.76 -1.49
N ALA A 36 9.59 4.58 -1.71
CA ALA A 36 9.45 3.43 -0.83
C ALA A 36 10.04 3.72 0.56
N VAL A 37 11.24 4.29 0.63
CA VAL A 37 11.88 4.71 1.89
C VAL A 37 11.06 5.79 2.60
N ALA A 38 10.56 6.80 1.87
CA ALA A 38 9.70 7.83 2.45
C ALA A 38 8.39 7.23 3.00
N SER A 39 7.80 6.26 2.29
CA SER A 39 6.61 5.54 2.73
C SER A 39 6.88 4.72 3.99
N VAL A 40 8.00 3.99 4.06
CA VAL A 40 8.41 3.25 5.26
C VAL A 40 8.58 4.19 6.45
N LEU A 41 9.29 5.31 6.28
CA LEU A 41 9.52 6.27 7.37
C LEU A 41 8.22 6.92 7.85
N SER A 42 7.35 7.34 6.93
CA SER A 42 6.05 7.94 7.26
C SER A 42 5.17 6.96 8.01
N ASN A 43 5.03 5.73 7.50
CA ASN A 43 4.19 4.71 8.13
C ASN A 43 4.79 4.19 9.44
N PHE A 44 6.12 4.14 9.58
CA PHE A 44 6.77 3.79 10.84
C PHE A 44 6.47 4.83 11.92
N PHE A 45 6.63 6.13 11.60
CA PHE A 45 6.26 7.18 12.55
C PHE A 45 4.76 7.11 12.89
N HIS A 46 3.91 6.92 11.88
CA HIS A 46 2.46 6.75 12.06
C HIS A 46 2.13 5.61 13.04
N LEU A 47 2.78 4.45 12.87
CA LEU A 47 2.65 3.28 13.74
C LEU A 47 3.07 3.60 15.19
N VAL A 48 4.19 4.29 15.38
CA VAL A 48 4.66 4.71 16.72
C VAL A 48 3.68 5.65 17.41
N VAL A 49 3.00 6.53 16.66
CA VAL A 49 1.96 7.41 17.21
C VAL A 49 0.70 6.62 17.58
N LEU A 50 0.21 5.77 16.68
CA LEU A 50 -1.03 4.99 16.90
C LEU A 50 -0.92 3.96 18.02
N THR A 51 0.27 3.44 18.29
CA THR A 51 0.53 2.47 19.38
C THR A 51 0.61 3.11 20.77
N ARG A 52 0.57 4.45 20.88
CA ARG A 52 0.55 5.13 22.18
C ARG A 52 -0.71 4.81 22.98
N LYS A 53 -0.58 4.82 24.31
CA LYS A 53 -1.66 4.51 25.26
C LYS A 53 -2.92 5.36 25.05
N SER A 54 -2.78 6.62 24.65
CA SER A 54 -3.90 7.52 24.37
C SER A 54 -4.68 7.13 23.10
N MET A 55 -4.03 6.48 22.13
CA MET A 55 -4.57 6.19 20.81
C MET A 55 -5.15 4.79 20.69
N ARG A 56 -4.55 3.78 21.32
CA ARG A 56 -4.96 2.35 21.22
C ARG A 56 -6.33 1.99 21.85
N ASN A 57 -7.12 2.98 22.24
CA ASN A 57 -8.39 2.80 22.95
C ASN A 57 -9.60 2.65 22.01
N THR A 58 -9.40 2.76 20.69
CA THR A 58 -10.46 2.58 19.69
C THR A 58 -10.07 1.49 18.69
N SER A 59 -11.08 0.78 18.16
CA SER A 59 -10.87 -0.20 17.09
C SER A 59 -10.22 0.42 15.86
N ILE A 60 -10.70 1.60 15.45
CA ILE A 60 -10.21 2.34 14.29
C ILE A 60 -8.70 2.61 14.38
N ASN A 61 -8.20 3.04 15.54
CA ASN A 61 -6.77 3.31 15.71
C ASN A 61 -5.91 2.04 15.68
N LEU A 62 -6.43 0.91 16.19
CA LEU A 62 -5.75 -0.37 16.07
C LEU A 62 -5.72 -0.88 14.62
N ILE A 63 -6.84 -0.76 13.90
CA ILE A 63 -6.90 -1.15 12.49
C ILE A 63 -5.98 -0.26 11.65
N MET A 64 -5.96 1.06 11.87
CA MET A 64 -5.01 1.97 11.20
C MET A 64 -3.55 1.62 11.50
N ALA A 65 -3.25 1.13 12.71
CA ALA A 65 -1.89 0.67 13.04
C ALA A 65 -1.54 -0.61 12.26
N ALA A 66 -2.48 -1.54 12.11
CA ALA A 66 -2.29 -2.73 11.27
C ALA A 66 -2.11 -2.36 9.79
N VAL A 67 -2.88 -1.41 9.27
CA VAL A 67 -2.69 -0.84 7.91
C VAL A 67 -1.28 -0.28 7.75
N ALA A 68 -0.82 0.57 8.68
CA ALA A 68 0.52 1.14 8.63
C ALA A 68 1.63 0.07 8.64
N LEU A 69 1.44 -1.00 9.42
CA LEU A 69 2.38 -2.14 9.45
C LEU A 69 2.41 -2.89 8.12
N SER A 70 1.24 -3.16 7.54
CA SER A 70 1.13 -3.78 6.21
C SER A 70 1.76 -2.91 5.13
N ASP A 71 1.51 -1.60 5.16
CA ASP A 71 2.09 -0.66 4.20
C ASP A 71 3.62 -0.67 4.29
N ILE A 72 4.22 -0.67 5.49
CA ILE A 72 5.68 -0.82 5.68
C ILE A 72 6.20 -2.11 5.05
N TYR A 73 5.57 -3.25 5.39
CA TYR A 73 6.03 -4.55 4.89
C TYR A 73 6.00 -4.61 3.36
N SER A 74 4.96 -4.07 2.73
CA SER A 74 4.82 -4.06 1.28
C SER A 74 5.96 -3.35 0.54
N GLN A 75 6.63 -2.39 1.19
CA GLN A 75 7.74 -1.63 0.60
C GLN A 75 9.07 -2.39 0.62
N PHE A 76 9.25 -3.40 1.49
CA PHE A 76 10.51 -4.14 1.56
C PHE A 76 10.85 -4.87 0.27
N PHE A 77 9.85 -5.40 -0.44
CA PHE A 77 10.05 -6.01 -1.75
C PHE A 77 10.56 -4.99 -2.79
N VAL A 78 10.01 -3.78 -2.81
CA VAL A 78 10.46 -2.71 -3.74
C VAL A 78 11.91 -2.33 -3.47
N ILE A 79 12.27 -2.18 -2.19
CA ILE A 79 13.64 -1.87 -1.76
C ILE A 79 14.60 -3.00 -2.15
N GLU A 80 14.22 -4.27 -1.90
CA GLU A 80 15.04 -5.43 -2.28
C GLU A 80 15.30 -5.47 -3.79
N GLN A 81 14.26 -5.32 -4.62
CA GLN A 81 14.41 -5.36 -6.07
C GLN A 81 15.35 -4.26 -6.58
N LYS A 82 15.32 -3.07 -5.99
CA LYS A 82 16.24 -2.00 -6.36
C LYS A 82 17.68 -2.23 -5.91
N ILE A 83 17.86 -2.77 -4.71
CA ILE A 83 19.19 -3.15 -4.24
C ILE A 83 19.78 -4.23 -5.17
N LYS A 84 19.00 -5.24 -5.54
CA LYS A 84 19.43 -6.30 -6.46
C LYS A 84 19.78 -5.74 -7.83
N SER A 85 18.89 -4.96 -8.44
CA SER A 85 19.15 -4.32 -9.74
C SER A 85 20.42 -3.46 -9.72
N TYR A 86 20.70 -2.75 -8.62
CA TYR A 86 21.93 -1.98 -8.46
C TYR A 86 23.18 -2.88 -8.42
N TYR A 87 23.15 -3.97 -7.65
CA TYR A 87 24.27 -4.92 -7.58
C TYR A 87 24.48 -5.69 -8.87
N GLU A 88 23.40 -6.11 -9.55
CA GLU A 88 23.48 -6.78 -10.84
C GLU A 88 24.18 -5.90 -11.88
N ASN A 89 23.84 -4.61 -11.95
CA ASN A 89 24.51 -3.66 -12.84
C ASN A 89 26.01 -3.50 -12.51
N LEU A 90 26.40 -3.55 -11.23
CA LEU A 90 27.81 -3.52 -10.81
C LEU A 90 28.56 -4.83 -11.12
N GLU A 91 27.86 -5.97 -11.08
CA GLU A 91 28.44 -7.28 -11.36
C GLU A 91 28.62 -7.56 -12.85
N MET A 92 27.82 -6.93 -13.71
CA MET A 92 28.01 -7.00 -15.17
C MET A 92 29.42 -6.56 -15.58
N ASP A 93 30.03 -5.64 -14.83
CA ASP A 93 31.42 -5.18 -15.05
C ASP A 93 32.49 -6.17 -14.55
N LYS A 94 32.11 -7.15 -13.70
CA LYS A 94 33.06 -8.01 -12.94
C LYS A 94 32.88 -9.50 -13.14
N CYS A 95 32.23 -9.92 -14.24
CA CYS A 95 31.85 -11.31 -14.53
C CYS A 95 30.77 -11.81 -13.57
N TYR A 96 29.52 -11.72 -14.05
CA TYR A 96 28.29 -12.16 -13.36
C TYR A 96 28.44 -13.57 -12.76
N THR A 97 27.97 -13.78 -11.53
CA THR A 97 28.12 -15.06 -10.82
C THR A 97 26.83 -15.88 -10.72
N GLY A 98 25.80 -15.52 -11.50
CA GLY A 98 24.50 -16.15 -11.44
C GLY A 98 23.71 -15.80 -10.18
N THR A 99 22.40 -15.98 -10.23
CA THR A 99 21.49 -15.80 -9.10
C THR A 99 21.60 -16.96 -8.11
N SER A 100 21.81 -16.67 -6.83
CA SER A 100 21.84 -17.68 -5.77
C SER A 100 20.44 -18.17 -5.37
N TYR A 101 20.34 -19.40 -4.86
CA TYR A 101 19.06 -19.93 -4.33
C TYR A 101 18.47 -19.05 -3.23
N PHE A 102 19.32 -18.53 -2.33
CA PHE A 102 18.90 -17.64 -1.25
C PHE A 102 18.27 -16.35 -1.78
N ASN A 103 18.82 -15.78 -2.86
CA ASN A 103 18.26 -14.57 -3.47
C ASN A 103 16.85 -14.82 -4.00
N VAL A 104 16.64 -15.93 -4.72
CA VAL A 104 15.32 -16.32 -5.25
C VAL A 104 14.33 -16.69 -4.14
N ALA A 105 14.81 -17.38 -3.10
CA ALA A 105 14.00 -17.71 -1.92
C ALA A 105 13.59 -16.45 -1.13
N SER A 106 14.45 -15.43 -1.08
CA SER A 106 14.11 -14.12 -0.52
C SER A 106 13.05 -13.41 -1.38
N ASP A 107 13.21 -13.42 -2.71
CA ASP A 107 12.25 -12.80 -3.64
C ASP A 107 10.85 -13.37 -3.47
N ILE A 108 10.71 -14.69 -3.42
CA ILE A 108 9.40 -15.32 -3.30
C ILE A 108 8.73 -15.00 -1.96
N VAL A 109 9.49 -14.97 -0.86
CA VAL A 109 8.95 -14.62 0.47
C VAL A 109 8.52 -13.15 0.51
N LEU A 110 9.35 -12.24 0.02
CA LEU A 110 9.04 -10.82 0.01
C LEU A 110 7.91 -10.49 -0.97
N LYS A 111 7.84 -11.16 -2.12
CA LYS A 111 6.73 -11.06 -3.09
C LYS A 111 5.42 -11.56 -2.47
N THR A 112 5.39 -12.78 -1.92
CA THR A 112 4.17 -13.33 -1.29
C THR A 112 3.71 -12.47 -0.12
N GLY A 113 4.65 -12.00 0.71
CA GLY A 113 4.32 -11.13 1.82
C GLY A 113 3.86 -9.74 1.37
N ARG A 114 4.39 -9.20 0.27
CA ARG A 114 3.91 -7.94 -0.31
C ARG A 114 2.45 -8.07 -0.74
N GLU A 115 2.10 -9.12 -1.47
CA GLU A 115 0.71 -9.34 -1.92
C GLU A 115 -0.23 -9.55 -0.74
N PHE A 116 0.20 -10.30 0.28
CA PHE A 116 -0.51 -10.41 1.56
C PHE A 116 -0.76 -9.04 2.19
N SER A 117 0.30 -8.26 2.41
CA SER A 117 0.21 -6.97 3.09
C SER A 117 -0.64 -5.96 2.33
N ARG A 118 -0.51 -5.89 1.00
CA ARG A 118 -1.33 -5.00 0.18
C ARG A 118 -2.81 -5.35 0.27
N ARG A 119 -3.15 -6.63 0.12
CA ARG A 119 -4.54 -7.11 0.29
C ARG A 119 -5.09 -6.80 1.68
N SER A 120 -4.33 -7.07 2.74
CA SER A 120 -4.78 -6.77 4.10
C SER A 120 -4.96 -5.26 4.31
N SER A 121 -4.06 -4.44 3.78
CA SER A 121 -4.15 -2.97 3.87
C SER A 121 -5.46 -2.44 3.23
N THR A 122 -5.84 -2.95 2.05
CA THR A 122 -7.06 -2.51 1.36
C THR A 122 -8.33 -2.95 2.10
N TRP A 123 -8.42 -4.21 2.54
CA TRP A 123 -9.55 -4.71 3.32
C TRP A 123 -9.70 -4.00 4.67
N LEU A 124 -8.59 -3.78 5.38
CA LEU A 124 -8.60 -3.05 6.65
C LEU A 124 -9.00 -1.58 6.46
N SER A 125 -8.57 -0.94 5.37
CA SER A 125 -8.98 0.42 5.01
C SER A 125 -10.48 0.53 4.73
N PHE A 126 -11.04 -0.44 4.01
CA PHE A 126 -12.49 -0.59 3.85
C PHE A 126 -13.18 -0.75 5.22
N CYS A 127 -12.68 -1.62 6.09
CA CYS A 127 -13.24 -1.82 7.42
C CYS A 127 -13.23 -0.54 8.27
N ILE A 128 -12.17 0.28 8.20
CA ILE A 128 -12.14 1.59 8.87
C ILE A 128 -13.28 2.48 8.38
N ALA A 129 -13.45 2.61 7.06
CA ALA A 129 -14.49 3.45 6.47
C ALA A 129 -15.90 2.95 6.86
N LEU A 130 -16.11 1.63 6.82
CA LEU A 130 -17.37 1.00 7.19
C LEU A 130 -17.70 1.21 8.68
N VAL A 131 -16.79 0.87 9.59
CA VAL A 131 -16.98 1.02 11.04
C VAL A 131 -17.26 2.49 11.37
N ARG A 132 -16.50 3.43 10.81
CA ARG A 132 -16.75 4.87 11.00
C ARG A 132 -18.13 5.28 10.55
N THR A 133 -18.55 4.84 9.37
CA THR A 133 -19.87 5.15 8.82
C THR A 133 -20.98 4.64 9.73
N LEU A 134 -20.90 3.38 10.17
CA LEU A 134 -21.91 2.76 11.01
C LEU A 134 -22.04 3.44 12.38
N VAL A 135 -20.91 3.79 13.01
CA VAL A 135 -20.87 4.46 14.32
C VAL A 135 -21.41 5.88 14.23
N ILE A 136 -21.03 6.65 13.20
CA ILE A 136 -21.49 8.04 13.03
C ILE A 136 -22.97 8.11 12.67
N ARG A 137 -23.47 7.15 11.87
CA ARG A 137 -24.86 7.07 11.47
C ARG A 137 -25.78 6.68 12.63
N ASN A 138 -25.32 5.79 13.51
CA ASN A 138 -26.14 5.19 14.57
C ASN A 138 -25.55 5.42 15.99
N PRO A 139 -25.41 6.68 16.45
CA PRO A 139 -24.72 6.98 17.72
C PRO A 139 -25.46 6.50 18.98
N MET A 140 -26.76 6.20 18.88
CA MET A 140 -27.61 5.80 20.02
C MET A 140 -27.82 4.28 20.13
N ASN A 141 -27.18 3.49 19.27
CA ASN A 141 -27.36 2.05 19.26
C ASN A 141 -26.12 1.35 19.85
N PRO A 142 -26.26 0.63 20.99
CA PRO A 142 -25.13 0.07 21.74
C PRO A 142 -24.36 -0.98 20.95
N THR A 143 -25.00 -1.68 20.00
CA THR A 143 -24.34 -2.67 19.14
C THR A 143 -23.29 -2.01 18.26
N PHE A 144 -23.59 -0.84 17.68
CA PHE A 144 -22.64 -0.11 16.84
C PHE A 144 -21.54 0.57 17.68
N GLU A 145 -21.84 0.98 18.91
CA GLU A 145 -20.81 1.48 19.83
C GLU A 145 -19.77 0.40 20.16
N GLN A 146 -20.19 -0.87 20.27
CA GLN A 146 -19.29 -1.99 20.52
C GLN A 146 -18.24 -2.17 19.41
N LEU A 147 -18.57 -1.81 18.16
CA LEU A 147 -17.64 -1.82 17.02
C LEU A 147 -16.50 -0.81 17.18
N SER A 148 -16.67 0.24 17.99
CA SER A 148 -15.62 1.22 18.28
C SER A 148 -14.62 0.72 19.33
N LYS A 149 -14.91 -0.39 20.04
CA LYS A 149 -14.07 -0.89 21.12
C LYS A 149 -12.85 -1.66 20.60
N PRO A 150 -11.69 -1.61 21.30
CA PRO A 150 -10.45 -2.26 20.88
C PRO A 150 -10.59 -3.75 20.53
N LYS A 151 -11.39 -4.49 21.30
CA LYS A 151 -11.63 -5.93 21.09
C LYS A 151 -12.18 -6.22 19.69
N ALA A 152 -13.13 -5.40 19.20
CA ALA A 152 -13.67 -5.55 17.86
C ALA A 152 -12.59 -5.32 16.79
N GLY A 153 -11.74 -4.30 16.99
CA GLY A 153 -10.62 -4.02 16.08
C GLY A 153 -9.65 -5.19 15.94
N ILE A 154 -9.27 -5.82 17.06
CA ILE A 154 -8.38 -7.00 17.05
C ILE A 154 -9.04 -8.17 16.31
N ILE A 155 -10.33 -8.42 16.54
CA ILE A 155 -11.08 -9.48 15.84
C ILE A 155 -11.08 -9.21 14.33
N PHE A 156 -11.37 -7.98 13.89
CA PHE A 156 -11.34 -7.64 12.46
C PHE A 156 -9.98 -7.86 11.83
N ILE A 157 -8.89 -7.43 12.50
CA ILE A 157 -7.53 -7.65 12.03
C ILE A 157 -7.24 -9.14 11.88
N LEU A 158 -7.56 -9.95 12.91
CA LEU A 158 -7.31 -11.40 12.88
C LEU A 158 -8.08 -12.10 11.76
N VAL A 159 -9.36 -11.78 11.60
CA VAL A 159 -10.19 -12.40 10.55
C VAL A 159 -9.64 -12.08 9.16
N ILE A 160 -9.35 -10.80 8.89
CA ILE A 160 -8.83 -10.37 7.58
C ILE A 160 -7.46 -10.98 7.30
N CYS A 161 -6.53 -10.91 8.26
CA CYS A 161 -5.21 -11.50 8.08
C CYS A 161 -5.28 -13.02 7.89
N LEU A 162 -6.19 -13.73 8.56
CA LEU A 162 -6.34 -15.17 8.38
C LEU A 162 -6.88 -15.51 6.98
N THR A 163 -7.90 -14.77 6.50
CA THR A 163 -8.43 -14.99 5.15
C THR A 163 -7.39 -14.68 4.08
N ASP A 164 -6.64 -13.59 4.25
CA ASP A 164 -5.62 -13.18 3.28
C ASP A 164 -4.43 -14.12 3.26
N LEU A 165 -4.08 -14.70 4.41
CA LEU A 165 -3.01 -15.68 4.52
C LEU A 165 -3.35 -16.95 3.73
N VAL A 166 -4.58 -17.44 3.81
CA VAL A 166 -5.04 -18.61 3.04
C VAL A 166 -4.88 -18.36 1.54
N ILE A 167 -5.32 -17.19 1.05
CA ILE A 167 -5.19 -16.87 -0.38
C ILE A 167 -3.71 -16.73 -0.77
N SER A 168 -2.88 -16.08 0.07
CA SER A 168 -1.44 -15.95 -0.17
C SER A 168 -0.72 -17.30 -0.25
N ILE A 169 -1.10 -18.27 0.60
CA ILE A 169 -0.53 -19.61 0.56
C ILE A 169 -0.87 -20.30 -0.76
N ILE A 170 -2.14 -20.23 -1.20
CA ILE A 170 -2.55 -20.81 -2.49
C ILE A 170 -1.77 -20.14 -3.64
N GLY A 171 -1.60 -18.83 -3.61
CA GLY A 171 -0.80 -18.09 -4.59
C GLY A 171 0.67 -18.47 -4.59
N HIS A 172 1.23 -18.83 -3.44
CA HIS A 172 2.61 -19.29 -3.33
C HIS A 172 2.83 -20.62 -4.06
N LEU A 173 1.83 -21.51 -4.08
CA LEU A 173 1.89 -22.82 -4.78
C LEU A 173 2.04 -22.69 -6.31
N GLN A 174 1.81 -21.49 -6.86
CA GLN A 174 2.00 -21.21 -8.28
C GLN A 174 3.45 -21.18 -8.70
N TYR A 175 4.37 -20.97 -7.75
CA TYR A 175 5.78 -20.74 -8.05
C TYR A 175 6.64 -21.94 -7.66
N GLU A 176 7.66 -22.21 -8.47
CA GLU A 176 8.71 -23.17 -8.19
C GLU A 176 10.09 -22.55 -8.45
N ILE A 177 11.11 -23.07 -7.75
CA ILE A 177 12.50 -22.63 -7.95
C ILE A 177 13.21 -23.68 -8.80
N LEU A 178 13.67 -23.26 -9.98
CA LEU A 178 14.40 -24.10 -10.91
C LEU A 178 15.87 -23.70 -10.95
N SER A 179 16.75 -24.67 -11.15
CA SER A 179 18.18 -24.45 -11.36
C SER A 179 18.55 -24.61 -12.83
N GLU A 180 19.29 -23.66 -13.38
CA GLU A 180 19.79 -23.69 -14.76
C GLU A 180 21.32 -23.52 -14.78
N ARG A 181 22.00 -24.21 -15.70
CA ARG A 181 23.44 -24.06 -15.90
C ARG A 181 23.70 -23.08 -17.04
N ILE A 182 24.00 -21.83 -16.68
CA ILE A 182 24.31 -20.76 -17.62
C ILE A 182 25.79 -20.72 -17.96
N ARG A 183 26.10 -20.25 -19.17
CA ARG A 183 27.48 -19.98 -19.63
C ARG A 183 27.67 -18.47 -19.68
N ILE A 184 28.60 -17.97 -18.90
CA ILE A 184 28.85 -16.53 -18.75
C ILE A 184 30.20 -16.24 -19.39
N ASP A 185 30.21 -15.30 -20.33
CA ASP A 185 31.43 -14.78 -20.94
C ASP A 185 32.00 -13.68 -20.05
N CYS A 186 33.25 -13.85 -19.62
CA CYS A 186 33.87 -13.06 -18.56
C CYS A 186 35.10 -12.27 -19.01
N GLY A 187 35.31 -12.13 -20.33
CA GLY A 187 36.43 -11.40 -20.88
C GLY A 187 36.39 -11.31 -22.41
N PRO A 188 37.40 -10.66 -23.04
CA PRO A 188 37.48 -10.53 -24.49
C PRO A 188 37.87 -11.83 -25.20
N THR A 189 38.14 -12.92 -24.48
CA THR A 189 38.64 -14.18 -25.02
C THR A 189 37.70 -15.33 -24.70
N THR A 190 37.42 -16.19 -25.69
CA THR A 190 36.54 -17.36 -25.59
C THR A 190 36.96 -18.44 -24.57
N LYS A 191 38.11 -18.28 -23.89
CA LYS A 191 38.59 -19.15 -22.81
C LYS A 191 38.07 -18.77 -21.42
N ASP A 192 37.40 -17.62 -21.29
CA ASP A 192 36.91 -17.11 -20.00
C ASP A 192 35.45 -17.54 -19.71
N ILE A 193 34.88 -18.45 -20.53
CA ILE A 193 33.52 -18.95 -20.36
C ILE A 193 33.40 -19.77 -19.08
N LYS A 194 32.75 -19.20 -18.06
CA LYS A 194 32.43 -19.91 -16.81
C LYS A 194 31.05 -20.55 -16.91
N LYS A 195 30.96 -21.83 -16.52
CA LYS A 195 29.68 -22.51 -16.30
C LYS A 195 29.26 -22.28 -14.86
N VAL A 196 28.13 -21.60 -14.67
CA VAL A 196 27.61 -21.25 -13.36
C VAL A 196 26.20 -21.79 -13.21
N THR A 197 25.84 -22.20 -11.99
CA THR A 197 24.46 -22.63 -11.69
C THR A 197 23.69 -21.41 -11.19
N SER A 198 22.66 -21.01 -11.92
CA SER A 198 21.77 -19.91 -11.60
C SER A 198 20.42 -20.47 -11.19
N TYR A 199 19.75 -19.82 -10.24
CA TYR A 199 18.38 -20.18 -9.84
C TYR A 199 17.39 -19.16 -10.36
N ARG A 200 16.23 -19.61 -10.85
CA ARG A 200 15.16 -18.70 -11.27
C ARG A 200 13.83 -19.14 -10.69
N LEU A 201 12.97 -18.14 -10.47
CA LEU A 201 11.57 -18.36 -10.15
C LEU A 201 10.83 -18.68 -11.44
N ASP A 202 10.05 -19.75 -11.44
CA ASP A 202 9.17 -20.11 -12.55
C ASP A 202 7.77 -20.46 -12.04
N PHE A 203 6.80 -20.56 -12.96
CA PHE A 203 5.50 -21.11 -12.65
C PHE A 203 5.56 -22.63 -12.58
N SER A 204 4.87 -23.21 -11.61
CA SER A 204 4.86 -24.66 -11.44
C SER A 204 4.12 -25.35 -12.58
N LEU A 205 4.59 -26.54 -12.95
CA LEU A 205 4.01 -27.34 -14.03
C LEU A 205 2.51 -27.57 -13.86
N PHE A 206 2.03 -27.70 -12.61
CA PHE A 206 0.59 -27.85 -12.32
C PHE A 206 -0.23 -26.63 -12.79
N PHE A 207 0.30 -25.43 -12.62
CA PHE A 207 -0.38 -24.18 -12.99
C PHE A 207 -0.26 -23.85 -14.48
N MET A 208 0.85 -24.24 -15.12
CA MET A 208 1.05 -24.07 -16.57
C MET A 208 0.31 -25.11 -17.42
N ASN A 209 -0.06 -26.26 -16.84
CA ASN A 209 -0.75 -27.32 -17.56
C ASN A 209 -2.15 -26.89 -18.06
N ASN A 210 -2.65 -27.58 -19.09
CA ASN A 210 -3.98 -27.40 -19.66
C ASN A 210 -4.27 -25.93 -20.02
N ASP A 211 -3.43 -25.36 -20.89
CA ASP A 211 -3.49 -23.97 -21.37
C ASP A 211 -3.51 -22.94 -20.23
N GLU A 212 -2.71 -23.18 -19.19
CA GLU A 212 -2.58 -22.35 -17.98
C GLU A 212 -3.91 -22.10 -17.25
N LYS A 213 -4.87 -23.03 -17.37
CA LYS A 213 -6.22 -22.85 -16.83
C LYS A 213 -6.23 -22.55 -15.34
N TYR A 214 -5.39 -23.22 -14.56
CA TYR A 214 -5.31 -23.02 -13.11
C TYR A 214 -4.66 -21.67 -12.74
N LEU A 215 -3.68 -21.23 -13.52
CA LEU A 215 -3.06 -19.91 -13.37
C LEU A 215 -4.08 -18.80 -13.64
N LYS A 216 -4.80 -18.88 -14.76
CA LYS A 216 -5.87 -17.94 -15.14
C LYS A 216 -6.97 -17.89 -14.08
N MET A 217 -7.48 -19.05 -13.66
CA MET A 217 -8.54 -19.15 -12.65
C MET A 217 -8.13 -18.54 -11.30
N TYR A 218 -6.92 -18.84 -10.81
CA TYR A 218 -6.44 -18.25 -9.56
C TYR A 218 -6.21 -16.74 -9.71
N THR A 219 -5.59 -16.30 -10.81
CA THR A 219 -5.26 -14.88 -11.01
C THR A 219 -6.53 -14.03 -11.11
N ASP A 220 -7.57 -14.52 -11.79
CA ASP A 220 -8.87 -13.86 -11.84
C ASP A 220 -9.53 -13.80 -10.46
N PHE A 221 -9.53 -14.93 -9.73
CA PHE A 221 -10.06 -15.00 -8.39
C PHE A 221 -9.36 -14.00 -7.45
N ASP A 222 -8.03 -13.98 -7.46
CA ASP A 222 -7.23 -13.08 -6.65
C ASP A 222 -7.44 -11.61 -7.06
N ALA A 223 -7.48 -11.29 -8.35
CA ALA A 223 -7.77 -9.94 -8.83
C ALA A 223 -9.15 -9.45 -8.37
N ILE A 224 -10.17 -10.31 -8.43
CA ILE A 224 -11.54 -9.97 -8.00
C ILE A 224 -11.61 -9.74 -6.49
N ILE A 225 -11.13 -10.70 -5.70
CA ILE A 225 -11.26 -10.70 -4.23
C ILE A 225 -10.31 -9.70 -3.57
N SER A 226 -9.07 -9.62 -4.05
CA SER A 226 -8.00 -8.86 -3.40
C SER A 226 -7.95 -7.40 -3.85
N LYS A 227 -8.49 -7.09 -5.04
CA LYS A 227 -8.35 -5.77 -5.67
C LYS A 227 -9.69 -5.15 -6.06
N PHE A 228 -10.45 -5.76 -6.97
CA PHE A 228 -11.69 -5.15 -7.49
C PHE A 228 -12.75 -4.90 -6.40
N ILE A 229 -13.10 -5.94 -5.64
CA ILE A 229 -14.12 -5.84 -4.59
C ILE A 229 -13.74 -4.81 -3.52
N PRO A 230 -12.58 -4.91 -2.84
CA PRO A 230 -12.24 -3.96 -1.79
C PRO A 230 -12.07 -2.52 -2.34
N CYS A 231 -11.56 -2.35 -3.56
CA CYS A 231 -11.43 -1.04 -4.19
C CYS A 231 -12.79 -0.35 -4.38
N ILE A 232 -13.77 -1.05 -4.94
CA ILE A 232 -15.12 -0.52 -5.16
C ILE A 232 -15.83 -0.30 -3.83
N LEU A 233 -15.76 -1.26 -2.91
CA LEU A 233 -16.39 -1.16 -1.60
C LEU A 233 -15.81 0.01 -0.77
N PHE A 234 -14.49 0.20 -0.80
CA PHE A 234 -13.84 1.31 -0.10
C PHE A 234 -14.26 2.67 -0.67
N LEU A 235 -14.39 2.80 -1.99
CA LEU A 235 -14.90 4.01 -2.63
C LEU A 235 -16.31 4.35 -2.13
N PHE A 236 -17.25 3.39 -2.21
CA PHE A 236 -18.63 3.62 -1.76
C PHE A 236 -18.71 3.87 -0.26
N ALA A 237 -18.00 3.10 0.57
CA ALA A 237 -17.96 3.28 2.01
C ALA A 237 -17.47 4.68 2.40
N THR A 238 -16.47 5.21 1.69
CA THR A 238 -15.96 6.56 1.93
C THR A 238 -16.95 7.65 1.49
N ILE A 239 -17.65 7.46 0.37
CA ILE A 239 -18.73 8.37 -0.04
C ILE A 239 -19.81 8.40 1.04
N PHE A 240 -20.26 7.23 1.53
CA PHE A 240 -21.24 7.17 2.62
C PHE A 240 -20.72 7.82 3.91
N LEU A 241 -19.46 7.58 4.28
CA LEU A 241 -18.83 8.23 5.43
C LEU A 241 -18.90 9.75 5.31
N ILE A 242 -18.57 10.29 4.14
CA ILE A 242 -18.60 11.73 3.87
C ILE A 242 -20.02 12.29 3.99
N LEU A 243 -21.01 11.59 3.43
CA LEU A 243 -22.42 12.00 3.53
C LEU A 243 -22.89 12.03 4.98
N GLU A 244 -22.55 11.02 5.78
CA GLU A 244 -22.92 10.96 7.19
C GLU A 244 -22.15 11.97 8.06
N LEU A 245 -20.88 12.24 7.75
CA LEU A 245 -20.11 13.32 8.38
C LEU A 245 -20.75 14.69 8.15
N ARG A 246 -21.18 14.98 6.91
CA ARG A 246 -21.87 16.24 6.58
C ARG A 246 -23.21 16.36 7.31
N LYS A 247 -24.01 15.28 7.35
CA LYS A 247 -25.27 15.27 8.10
C LYS A 247 -25.04 15.49 9.59
N ALA A 248 -24.04 14.82 10.17
CA ALA A 248 -23.67 14.99 11.58
C ALA A 248 -23.23 16.43 11.89
N GLU A 249 -22.50 17.07 10.98
CA GLU A 249 -22.08 18.45 11.12
C GLU A 249 -23.25 19.43 11.09
N VAL A 250 -24.17 19.29 10.14
CA VAL A 250 -25.39 20.11 10.06
C VAL A 250 -26.23 19.95 11.34
N ARG A 251 -26.34 18.73 11.88
CA ARG A 251 -27.02 18.48 13.17
C ARG A 251 -26.34 19.22 14.32
N ARG A 252 -25.01 19.19 14.40
CA ARG A 252 -24.23 19.91 15.42
C ARG A 252 -24.41 21.43 15.32
N GLN A 253 -24.37 21.98 14.11
CA GLN A 253 -24.56 23.42 13.87
C GLN A 253 -25.97 23.90 14.26
N LYS A 254 -27.01 23.09 14.02
CA LYS A 254 -28.38 23.42 14.46
C LYS A 254 -28.54 23.43 15.98
N LEU A 255 -27.70 22.68 16.71
CA LEU A 255 -27.74 22.58 18.17
C LEU A 255 -26.82 23.62 18.85
N ALA A 256 -25.79 24.10 18.16
CA ALA A 256 -24.98 25.21 18.61
C ALA A 256 -25.73 26.54 18.37
N SER A 257 -26.10 27.24 19.44
CA SER A 257 -26.70 28.59 19.36
C SER A 257 -25.85 29.51 18.44
N SER A 258 -26.53 30.35 17.64
CA SER A 258 -26.06 31.13 16.46
C SER A 258 -24.77 31.97 16.54
N ASN A 259 -23.93 31.86 17.57
CA ASN A 259 -22.75 32.70 17.76
C ASN A 259 -21.39 32.00 17.57
N SER A 260 -21.33 30.74 17.15
CA SER A 260 -20.06 30.13 16.75
C SER A 260 -19.90 30.23 15.23
N ASN A 261 -19.02 31.12 14.78
CA ASN A 261 -18.46 31.13 13.44
C ASN A 261 -17.63 29.83 13.26
N SER A 262 -18.30 28.68 13.09
CA SER A 262 -17.68 27.37 13.05
C SER A 262 -16.91 27.23 11.73
N ASN A 263 -15.60 27.46 11.84
CA ASN A 263 -14.59 27.43 10.80
C ASN A 263 -14.84 26.40 9.69
N SER A 264 -14.62 26.83 8.45
CA SER A 264 -14.62 26.10 7.17
C SER A 264 -13.72 24.85 7.08
N ASN A 265 -13.08 24.42 8.19
CA ASN A 265 -12.11 23.34 8.22
C ASN A 265 -12.73 21.96 8.02
N SER A 266 -13.97 21.71 8.49
CA SER A 266 -14.66 20.42 8.30
C SER A 266 -14.87 20.08 6.81
N GLY A 267 -15.21 21.09 6.01
CA GLY A 267 -15.36 20.94 4.55
C GLY A 267 -14.03 20.63 3.85
N LYS A 268 -12.92 21.21 4.31
CA LYS A 268 -11.57 20.96 3.75
C LYS A 268 -11.12 19.53 4.02
N THR A 269 -11.32 19.01 5.24
CA THR A 269 -10.89 17.65 5.57
C THR A 269 -11.73 16.57 4.90
N THR A 270 -13.01 16.84 4.67
CA THR A 270 -13.89 15.97 3.87
C THR A 270 -13.42 15.90 2.40
N LYS A 271 -13.07 17.05 1.81
CA LYS A 271 -12.50 17.10 0.44
C LYS A 271 -11.17 16.36 0.36
N LEU A 272 -10.32 16.46 1.38
CA LEU A 272 -9.04 15.75 1.45
C LEU A 272 -9.23 14.22 1.44
N VAL A 273 -10.14 13.69 2.29
CA VAL A 273 -10.42 12.24 2.33
C VAL A 273 -11.00 11.75 1.01
N LEU A 274 -11.89 12.53 0.38
CA LEU A 274 -12.42 12.19 -0.94
C LEU A 274 -11.32 12.14 -2.00
N CYS A 275 -10.44 13.15 -2.03
CA CYS A 275 -9.32 13.21 -2.95
C CYS A 275 -8.42 11.98 -2.80
N LEU A 276 -8.03 11.63 -1.57
CA LEU A 276 -7.21 10.43 -1.34
C LEU A 276 -7.90 9.16 -1.83
N THR A 277 -9.20 9.00 -1.55
CA THR A 277 -9.94 7.79 -1.93
C THR A 277 -10.07 7.67 -3.44
N ILE A 278 -10.27 8.80 -4.14
CA ILE A 278 -10.29 8.84 -5.60
C ILE A 278 -8.90 8.51 -6.16
N THR A 279 -7.83 9.04 -5.59
CA THR A 279 -6.45 8.71 -5.98
C THR A 279 -6.17 7.22 -5.78
N PHE A 280 -6.57 6.65 -4.65
CA PHE A 280 -6.47 5.22 -4.38
C PHE A 280 -7.25 4.42 -5.43
N PHE A 281 -8.49 4.80 -5.75
CA PHE A 281 -9.31 4.12 -6.76
C PHE A 281 -8.68 4.18 -8.16
N ILE A 282 -8.20 5.34 -8.58
CA ILE A 282 -7.56 5.56 -9.89
C ILE A 282 -6.27 4.75 -10.01
N ALA A 283 -5.60 4.42 -8.91
CA ALA A 283 -4.40 3.60 -8.95
C ALA A 283 -4.69 2.10 -8.80
N GLU A 284 -5.55 1.72 -7.85
CA GLU A 284 -5.84 0.31 -7.55
C GLU A 284 -6.69 -0.34 -8.65
N PHE A 285 -7.64 0.37 -9.27
CA PHE A 285 -8.53 -0.22 -10.28
C PHE A 285 -7.78 -0.61 -11.57
N PRO A 286 -6.96 0.26 -12.19
CA PRO A 286 -6.14 -0.14 -13.35
C PRO A 286 -5.14 -1.24 -13.00
N LEU A 287 -4.57 -1.21 -11.79
CA LEU A 287 -3.68 -2.26 -11.32
C LEU A 287 -4.41 -3.61 -11.23
N ALA A 288 -5.64 -3.63 -10.74
CA ALA A 288 -6.47 -4.85 -10.71
C ALA A 288 -6.72 -5.40 -12.11
N LEU A 289 -6.99 -4.52 -13.08
CA LEU A 289 -7.18 -4.89 -14.48
C LEU A 289 -5.91 -5.48 -15.09
N ILE A 290 -4.75 -4.87 -14.83
CA ILE A 290 -3.45 -5.38 -15.30
C ILE A 290 -3.20 -6.79 -14.76
N TYR A 291 -3.46 -7.03 -13.47
CA TYR A 291 -3.29 -8.35 -12.86
C TYR A 291 -4.20 -9.41 -13.51
N ALA A 292 -5.48 -9.08 -13.72
CA ALA A 292 -6.44 -10.02 -14.32
C ALA A 292 -6.13 -10.32 -15.79
N LEU A 293 -5.72 -9.32 -16.57
CA LEU A 293 -5.52 -9.46 -18.01
C LEU A 293 -4.18 -10.12 -18.37
N ARG A 294 -3.14 -9.98 -17.55
CA ARG A 294 -1.78 -10.41 -17.90
C ARG A 294 -1.70 -11.87 -18.39
N PRO A 295 -2.30 -12.88 -17.73
CA PRO A 295 -2.23 -14.28 -18.19
C PRO A 295 -2.97 -14.57 -19.50
N TYR A 296 -3.73 -13.62 -20.06
CA TYR A 296 -4.46 -13.78 -21.31
C TYR A 296 -3.72 -13.21 -22.52
N PHE A 297 -2.63 -12.49 -22.29
CA PHE A 297 -1.89 -11.76 -23.33
C PHE A 297 -0.42 -12.18 -23.40
N ASP A 298 -0.10 -13.42 -23.03
CA ASP A 298 1.28 -13.91 -22.99
C ASP A 298 1.99 -13.87 -24.36
N ASP A 299 1.24 -13.97 -25.47
CA ASP A 299 1.77 -13.86 -26.84
C ASP A 299 1.85 -12.41 -27.37
N ALA A 300 1.24 -11.44 -26.66
CA ALA A 300 1.11 -10.07 -27.12
C ALA A 300 2.12 -9.13 -26.44
N TYR A 301 3.38 -9.19 -26.89
CA TYR A 301 4.50 -8.44 -26.31
C TYR A 301 4.20 -6.96 -26.03
N GLY A 302 3.56 -6.26 -26.98
CA GLY A 302 3.21 -4.85 -26.81
C GLY A 302 2.29 -4.60 -25.61
N ILE A 303 1.24 -5.44 -25.44
CA ILE A 303 0.30 -5.33 -24.31
C ILE A 303 1.00 -5.64 -22.99
N LEU A 304 1.84 -6.68 -22.96
CA LEU A 304 2.62 -7.03 -21.77
C LEU A 304 3.54 -5.88 -21.34
N LEU A 305 4.10 -5.13 -22.29
CA LEU A 305 4.95 -3.97 -22.00
C LEU A 305 4.14 -2.81 -21.39
N TYR A 306 2.93 -2.53 -21.90
CA TYR A 306 2.01 -1.57 -21.25
C TYR A 306 1.62 -2.03 -19.83
N CYS A 307 1.30 -3.31 -19.66
CA CYS A 307 0.98 -3.90 -18.36
C CYS A 307 2.16 -3.76 -17.38
N TYR A 308 3.38 -3.98 -17.85
CA TYR A 308 4.60 -3.84 -17.05
C TYR A 308 4.77 -2.39 -16.55
N TYR A 309 4.79 -1.41 -17.44
CA TYR A 309 4.94 0.00 -17.03
C TYR A 309 3.75 0.49 -16.19
N GLY A 310 2.53 0.03 -16.51
CA GLY A 310 1.35 0.33 -15.71
C GLY A 310 1.44 -0.22 -14.29
N ASP A 311 1.90 -1.46 -14.11
CA ASP A 311 2.09 -2.05 -12.78
C ASP A 311 3.00 -1.19 -11.90
N TYR A 312 4.14 -0.75 -12.46
CA TYR A 312 5.08 0.15 -11.78
C TYR A 312 4.46 1.50 -11.43
N LEU A 313 3.82 2.17 -12.41
CA LEU A 313 3.22 3.48 -12.21
C LEU A 313 2.15 3.45 -11.11
N PHE A 314 1.19 2.54 -11.21
CA PHE A 314 0.07 2.46 -10.27
C PHE A 314 0.52 1.99 -8.89
N THR A 315 1.48 1.05 -8.81
CA THR A 315 2.13 0.68 -7.54
C THR A 315 2.78 1.88 -6.85
N THR A 316 3.46 2.74 -7.61
CA THR A 316 4.14 3.93 -7.08
C THR A 316 3.13 4.94 -6.55
N ILE A 317 2.06 5.22 -7.30
CA ILE A 317 0.96 6.11 -6.87
C ILE A 317 0.33 5.59 -5.57
N LEU A 318 0.12 4.28 -5.43
CA LEU A 318 -0.41 3.67 -4.20
C LEU A 318 0.55 3.82 -3.02
N SER A 319 1.85 3.71 -3.27
CA SER A 319 2.88 3.93 -2.24
C SER A 319 2.90 5.38 -1.75
N ILE A 320 2.68 6.35 -2.64
CA ILE A 320 2.52 7.77 -2.28
C ILE A 320 1.22 7.99 -1.49
N SER A 321 0.13 7.36 -1.93
CA SER A 321 -1.19 7.43 -1.27
C SER A 321 -1.12 6.96 0.18
N THR A 322 -0.53 5.78 0.42
CA THR A 322 -0.34 5.21 1.76
C THR A 322 0.58 6.05 2.63
N ALA A 323 1.68 6.59 2.08
CA ALA A 323 2.57 7.50 2.80
C ALA A 323 1.86 8.78 3.31
N SER A 324 0.76 9.17 2.69
CA SER A 324 -0.03 10.35 3.08
C SER A 324 -0.99 10.10 4.25
N HIS A 325 -1.22 8.86 4.67
CA HIS A 325 -2.15 8.51 5.77
C HIS A 325 -1.83 9.25 7.07
N MET A 326 -0.55 9.37 7.41
CA MET A 326 -0.07 10.14 8.56
C MET A 326 -0.51 11.61 8.49
N ILE A 327 -0.29 12.24 7.33
CA ILE A 327 -0.59 13.65 7.08
C ILE A 327 -2.09 13.89 7.25
N ILE A 328 -2.92 13.00 6.72
CA ILE A 328 -4.37 13.07 6.85
C ILE A 328 -4.80 12.95 8.31
N CYS A 329 -4.20 12.04 9.08
CA CYS A 329 -4.49 11.90 10.50
C CYS A 329 -4.13 13.17 11.31
N LEU A 330 -3.05 13.87 10.94
CA LEU A 330 -2.68 15.17 11.54
C LEU A 330 -3.73 16.25 11.25
N PHE A 331 -4.32 16.28 10.06
CA PHE A 331 -5.38 17.23 9.71
C PHE A 331 -6.74 16.87 10.34
N MET A 332 -7.03 15.58 10.50
CA MET A 332 -8.33 15.09 10.96
C MET A 332 -8.51 15.07 12.47
N SER A 333 -7.46 14.78 13.26
CA SER A 333 -7.63 14.43 14.67
C SER A 333 -6.75 15.27 15.59
N SER A 334 -7.38 16.05 16.48
CA SER A 334 -6.70 16.76 17.56
C SER A 334 -5.97 15.81 18.51
N GLN A 335 -6.61 14.68 18.85
CA GLN A 335 -6.01 13.64 19.70
C GLN A 335 -4.75 13.04 19.05
N TYR A 336 -4.77 12.83 17.73
CA TYR A 336 -3.61 12.36 16.98
C TYR A 336 -2.47 13.38 17.01
N ARG A 337 -2.76 14.68 16.82
CA ARG A 337 -1.74 15.74 16.88
C ARG A 337 -1.04 15.81 18.23
N GLU A 338 -1.79 15.71 19.33
CA GLU A 338 -1.20 15.70 20.67
C GLU A 338 -0.32 14.47 20.90
N ALA A 339 -0.77 13.29 20.45
CA ALA A 339 0.05 12.08 20.51
C ALA A 339 1.33 12.21 19.67
N ALA A 340 1.23 12.72 18.44
CA ALA A 340 2.37 12.94 17.54
C ALA A 340 3.38 13.94 18.12
N LYS A 341 2.91 15.05 18.69
CA LYS A 341 3.76 16.03 19.38
C LYS A 341 4.48 15.42 20.57
N SER A 342 3.78 14.60 21.36
CA SER A 342 4.38 13.87 22.47
C SER A 342 5.46 12.90 22.00
N VAL A 343 5.25 12.17 20.89
CA VAL A 343 6.27 11.30 20.28
C VAL A 343 7.47 12.11 19.79
N ALA A 344 7.24 13.16 18.99
CA ALA A 344 8.30 13.99 18.41
C ALA A 344 9.15 14.71 19.47
N THR A 345 8.55 15.05 20.61
CA THR A 345 9.26 15.68 21.74
C THR A 345 9.73 14.68 22.79
N CYS A 346 9.72 13.37 22.53
CA CYS A 346 10.10 12.33 23.49
C CYS A 346 9.39 12.48 24.87
N GLY A 347 8.15 12.96 24.88
CA GLY A 347 7.35 13.20 26.08
C GLY A 347 7.68 14.49 26.85
N TRP A 348 8.64 15.28 26.38
CA TRP A 348 9.09 16.51 27.06
C TRP A 348 7.99 17.59 27.11
N SER A 349 7.20 17.72 26.03
CA SER A 349 6.04 18.64 26.01
C SER A 349 4.94 18.23 27.01
N SER A 350 4.75 16.93 27.27
CA SER A 350 3.76 16.44 28.23
C SER A 350 4.19 16.69 29.68
N ARG A 351 5.50 16.63 29.96
CA ARG A 351 6.06 16.96 31.29
C ARG A 351 5.92 18.44 31.62
N ARG A 352 6.14 19.32 30.63
CA ARG A 352 6.00 20.77 30.82
C ARG A 352 4.58 21.18 31.21
N ASN A 353 3.54 20.60 30.57
CA ASN A 353 2.14 20.92 30.91
C ASN A 353 1.77 20.49 32.34
N ASN A 354 2.22 19.32 32.80
CA ASN A 354 1.99 18.86 34.18
C ASN A 354 2.70 19.76 35.20
N ASN A 355 3.93 20.21 34.92
CA ASN A 355 4.68 21.07 35.83
C ASN A 355 4.06 22.48 35.99
N THR A 356 3.41 23.03 34.96
CA THR A 356 2.68 24.32 35.06
C THR A 356 1.41 24.24 35.91
N VAL A 357 0.79 23.06 36.04
CA VAL A 357 -0.42 22.89 36.86
C VAL A 357 -0.07 22.76 38.35
N THR A 358 1.11 22.23 38.68
CA THR A 358 1.58 22.05 40.07
C THR A 358 2.16 23.31 40.74
N VAL A 359 2.28 24.45 40.05
CA VAL A 359 2.91 25.68 40.61
C VAL A 359 1.88 26.74 41.08
N ARG A 360 0.58 26.44 41.08
CA ARG A 360 -0.46 27.35 41.60
C ARG A 360 -1.14 26.82 42.88
N THR A 361 -0.39 26.57 43.94
CA THR A 361 -0.93 26.53 45.31
C THR A 361 0.16 26.80 46.35
N SER A 362 0.24 28.06 46.81
CA SER A 362 0.71 28.58 48.10
C SER A 362 1.15 30.03 47.83
N SER A 363 0.65 31.09 48.45
CA SER A 363 0.26 31.25 49.84
C SER A 363 -0.37 32.64 50.00
N HIS A 364 -1.62 32.71 50.49
CA HIS A 364 -2.13 33.87 51.21
C HIS A 364 -2.93 33.31 52.38
N GLU A 365 -2.36 33.42 53.58
CA GLU A 365 -3.04 33.63 54.87
C GLU A 365 -2.00 33.49 55.98
N HIS A 366 -1.52 34.63 56.45
CA HIS A 366 -1.37 34.94 57.88
C HIS A 366 -1.49 36.44 58.07
#